data_AF-A0A2B4RKJ0-F1
#
_entry.id   AF-A0A2B4RKJ0-F1
#
_cell.length_a   1.000
_cell.length_b   1.000
_cell.length_c   1.000
_cell.angle_alpha   90.00
_cell.angle_beta   90.00
_cell.angle_gamma   90.00
#
_symmetry.space_group_name_H-M   'P 1'
#
loop_
_entity.id
_entity.type
_entity.pdbx_description
1 polymer ?
#
loop_
_entity_poly.entity_id
_entity_poly.type
_entity_poly.pdbx_seq_one_letter_code
_entity_poly.pdbx_strand_id
1 'polypeptide(L)'
;MSKFKGLAKNRAIKVTSEAKVDAISTRIIASFQNITCSKNYGYFMNLNASSAVTEETYKDIRLLYNTQSLPKEVASKFGADSLYYSVTRETLVSFNNIECIQNFDFRCMAIQSNEANVTIRNSKIVGQSGNTTLKNGAGLLLVANIAALLNVLNTNFTLNGAILGGCVFANAPNGTFIAKFSNVEFKHCEALKTGCALAVGEPPLQRQHYASCPSKMLLTISNVNIAGCRGKAVHKCTIVFLCLKSGVITITESQWMNNVHKISSSLHITTEIGNGKTAIIVTKCSFRDNEGSSILMKTPNSNGGNVTIVDTLIANNVTKPGTALFISPKYLLKLVNVSVVHAHYGLKIISKPDPTQEVFPVDISIYNCSFKNNIYDMLFSLRDPSSLRLMIQNTVFTSKESRNRSYAIYFHIPSLTKLNISEAVIGLENNTFEYRPSTNFALFFRGRKTLWIRRSTFRNCACLYREKWPKPRSSVSADSYFYETATGALSIITALDTPLKSGCVQRNTTNNTHPLWTYGCDVVKLVGEVSLDSGMEDYEECDEVLVETVLSGGFVNGVSCSGERPVEEGGGCFARRVILGVGVSKKFHL
;
A
#
# COMPACT_ATOMS: atom_id res chain seq x y z
N MET A 1 -26.75 39.73 25.64
CA MET A 1 -25.64 40.50 26.24
C MET A 1 -24.62 39.51 26.79
N SER A 2 -23.60 39.16 26.02
CA SER A 2 -22.55 38.21 26.41
C SER A 2 -21.50 38.93 27.27
N LYS A 3 -21.20 38.40 28.46
CA LYS A 3 -20.16 38.94 29.35
C LYS A 3 -18.80 38.49 28.84
N PHE A 4 -18.02 39.42 28.29
CA PHE A 4 -16.60 39.22 28.02
C PHE A 4 -15.82 39.44 29.32
N LYS A 5 -15.05 38.44 29.77
CA LYS A 5 -14.19 38.54 30.95
C LYS A 5 -12.72 38.36 30.53
N GLY A 6 -12.07 39.47 30.20
CA GLY A 6 -10.61 39.50 30.00
C GLY A 6 -9.91 39.50 31.36
N LEU A 7 -9.08 38.50 31.64
CA LEU A 7 -8.24 38.42 32.84
C LEU A 7 -6.77 38.49 32.43
N ALA A 8 -6.18 39.69 32.46
CA ALA A 8 -4.80 39.96 32.08
C ALA A 8 -3.84 40.00 33.29
N LYS A 9 -3.85 38.96 34.14
CA LYS A 9 -2.83 38.82 35.22
C LYS A 9 -1.63 37.92 34.83
N ASN A 10 -1.77 37.15 33.75
CA ASN A 10 -0.70 36.47 33.03
C ASN A 10 -0.90 36.83 31.55
N ARG A 11 0.14 36.83 30.71
CA ARG A 11 0.08 37.18 29.27
C ARG A 11 -0.71 36.15 28.41
N ALA A 12 -1.90 35.77 28.85
CA ALA A 12 -2.80 34.80 28.24
C ALA A 12 -4.12 35.48 27.88
N ILE A 13 -4.63 35.20 26.68
CA ILE A 13 -5.92 35.74 26.21
C ILE A 13 -6.97 34.63 26.31
N LYS A 14 -7.96 34.83 27.18
CA LYS A 14 -9.10 33.92 27.34
C LYS A 14 -10.36 34.59 26.82
N VAL A 15 -11.02 33.95 25.87
CA VAL A 15 -12.33 34.36 25.37
C VAL A 15 -13.30 33.19 25.55
N THR A 16 -14.34 33.39 26.35
CA THR A 16 -15.38 32.39 26.61
C THR A 16 -16.75 33.02 26.37
N SER A 17 -17.64 32.31 25.68
CA SER A 17 -19.04 32.70 25.57
C SER A 17 -19.96 31.60 26.10
N GLU A 18 -20.81 31.94 27.06
CA GLU A 18 -21.96 31.12 27.45
C GLU A 18 -23.19 31.68 26.74
N ALA A 19 -23.58 31.08 25.62
CA ALA A 19 -24.84 31.39 24.96
C ALA A 19 -25.92 30.41 25.44
N LYS A 20 -26.96 30.91 26.12
CA LYS A 20 -28.23 30.17 26.28
C LYS A 20 -28.92 30.07 24.92
N VAL A 21 -29.67 28.98 24.77
CA VAL A 21 -30.14 28.28 23.56
C VAL A 21 -30.80 29.14 22.44
N ASP A 22 -31.02 30.44 22.61
CA ASP A 22 -31.70 31.29 21.62
C ASP A 22 -30.84 32.44 21.04
N ALA A 23 -29.52 32.44 21.24
CA ALA A 23 -28.68 33.53 20.76
C ALA A 23 -28.29 33.37 19.28
N ILE A 24 -28.68 34.37 18.48
CA ILE A 24 -28.14 34.71 17.16
C ILE A 24 -26.61 34.54 17.18
N SER A 25 -26.08 33.79 16.21
CA SER A 25 -24.65 33.46 16.04
C SER A 25 -23.74 34.64 16.42
N THR A 26 -22.95 34.50 17.49
CA THR A 26 -21.96 35.51 17.87
C THR A 26 -20.80 35.45 16.87
N ARG A 27 -20.42 36.57 16.26
CA ARG A 27 -19.25 36.66 15.38
C ARG A 27 -18.08 37.25 16.15
N ILE A 28 -16.94 36.57 16.13
CA ILE A 28 -15.70 37.01 16.79
C ILE A 28 -14.65 37.26 15.71
N ILE A 29 -14.18 38.49 15.60
CA ILE A 29 -13.11 38.85 14.67
C ILE A 29 -11.89 39.22 15.51
N ALA A 30 -10.75 38.59 15.25
CA ALA A 30 -9.53 38.83 15.99
C ALA A 30 -8.31 38.90 15.05
N SER A 31 -7.40 39.82 15.33
CA SER A 31 -6.13 39.95 14.61
C SER A 31 -5.00 40.20 15.60
N PHE A 32 -3.99 39.34 15.56
CA PHE A 32 -2.82 39.37 16.42
C PHE A 32 -1.57 39.42 15.57
N GLN A 33 -0.69 40.39 15.84
CA GLN A 33 0.51 40.63 15.05
C GLN A 33 1.71 40.90 15.95
N ASN A 34 2.90 40.42 15.57
CA ASN A 34 4.17 40.71 16.25
C ASN A 34 4.17 40.36 17.74
N ILE A 35 3.68 39.17 18.10
CA ILE A 35 3.59 38.73 19.50
C ILE A 35 4.67 37.71 19.80
N THR A 36 5.39 37.90 20.91
CA THR A 36 6.31 36.90 21.45
C THR A 36 5.90 36.49 22.87
N CYS A 37 5.63 35.21 23.04
CA CYS A 37 5.33 34.55 24.31
C CYS A 37 6.45 33.54 24.60
N SER A 38 7.31 33.85 25.57
CA SER A 38 8.42 32.98 25.93
C SER A 38 8.41 32.64 27.41
N LYS A 39 8.68 31.37 27.73
CA LYS A 39 8.75 30.86 29.12
C LYS A 39 7.51 31.17 29.95
N ASN A 40 6.33 31.27 29.30
CA ASN A 40 5.08 31.48 30.02
C ASN A 40 4.50 30.15 30.52
N TYR A 41 3.63 30.27 31.51
CA TYR A 41 2.76 29.19 31.96
C TYR A 41 1.36 29.36 31.36
N GLY A 42 0.83 28.30 30.77
CA GLY A 42 -0.52 28.30 30.18
C GLY A 42 -0.56 28.51 28.66
N TYR A 43 -1.78 28.70 28.14
CA TYR A 43 -2.04 28.89 26.71
C TYR A 43 -1.75 30.33 26.26
N PHE A 44 -1.52 30.49 24.95
CA PHE A 44 -1.48 31.79 24.29
C PHE A 44 -2.90 32.32 24.05
N MET A 45 -3.77 31.49 23.45
CA MET A 45 -5.15 31.81 23.14
C MET A 45 -6.06 30.62 23.46
N ASN A 46 -7.14 30.88 24.18
CA ASN A 46 -8.20 29.91 24.43
C ASN A 46 -9.55 30.53 24.06
N LEU A 47 -10.10 30.08 22.94
CA LEU A 47 -11.37 30.51 22.38
C LEU A 47 -12.39 29.38 22.53
N ASN A 48 -13.17 29.42 23.61
CA ASN A 48 -14.23 28.44 23.84
C ASN A 48 -15.59 29.13 23.70
N ALA A 49 -16.12 29.11 22.47
CA ALA A 49 -17.32 29.80 22.06
C ALA A 49 -18.11 28.94 21.06
N SER A 50 -18.69 27.84 21.56
CA SER A 50 -19.25 26.75 20.74
C SER A 50 -20.35 27.17 19.74
N SER A 51 -21.06 28.28 19.97
CA SER A 51 -22.07 28.82 19.05
C SER A 51 -21.54 29.88 18.08
N ALA A 52 -20.29 30.32 18.25
CA ALA A 52 -19.73 31.45 17.53
C ALA A 52 -19.13 31.07 16.17
N VAL A 53 -19.12 32.07 15.27
CA VAL A 53 -18.34 32.09 14.03
C VAL A 53 -17.12 32.95 14.26
N THR A 54 -15.92 32.45 13.95
CA THR A 54 -14.69 33.18 14.24
C THR A 54 -13.89 33.44 12.97
N GLU A 55 -13.33 34.64 12.88
CA GLU A 55 -12.43 35.08 11.82
C GLU A 55 -11.17 35.63 12.46
N GLU A 56 -10.08 34.89 12.33
CA GLU A 56 -8.88 35.09 13.13
C GLU A 56 -7.63 35.16 12.24
N THR A 57 -6.79 36.16 12.47
CA THR A 57 -5.49 36.28 11.81
C THR A 57 -4.37 36.37 12.84
N TYR A 58 -3.39 35.49 12.72
CA TYR A 58 -2.18 35.45 13.54
C TYR A 58 -0.98 35.65 12.63
N LYS A 59 -0.27 36.76 12.79
CA LYS A 59 0.89 37.12 11.96
C LYS A 59 2.12 37.35 12.82
N ASP A 60 3.26 36.76 12.44
CA ASP A 60 4.54 36.99 13.12
C ASP A 60 4.45 36.68 14.63
N ILE A 61 4.00 35.46 14.96
CA ILE A 61 3.78 35.00 16.33
C ILE A 61 4.90 34.04 16.74
N ARG A 62 5.51 34.27 17.89
CA ARG A 62 6.59 33.44 18.46
C ARG A 62 6.22 32.88 19.81
N LEU A 63 6.04 31.57 19.90
CA LEU A 63 5.69 30.83 21.11
C LEU A 63 6.83 29.88 21.48
N LEU A 64 7.65 30.29 22.45
CA LEU A 64 8.95 29.68 22.74
C LEU A 64 9.03 29.17 24.19
N TYR A 65 9.34 27.90 24.41
CA TYR A 65 9.62 27.37 25.76
C TYR A 65 8.48 27.53 26.77
N ASN A 66 7.22 27.58 26.33
CA ASN A 66 6.08 27.66 27.22
C ASN A 66 5.79 26.28 27.84
N THR A 67 5.30 26.25 29.08
CA THR A 67 5.17 25.01 29.85
C THR A 67 3.77 24.87 30.44
N GLN A 68 3.19 23.68 30.34
CA GLN A 68 1.84 23.42 30.86
C GLN A 68 1.76 23.38 32.40
N SER A 69 2.87 23.50 33.15
CA SER A 69 2.95 23.24 34.60
C SER A 69 2.12 24.20 35.45
N LEU A 70 0.82 23.97 35.44
CA LEU A 70 -0.15 24.44 36.38
C LEU A 70 -0.47 23.25 37.30
N PRO A 71 -0.67 23.47 38.61
CA PRO A 71 -1.17 22.42 39.51
C PRO A 71 -2.39 21.72 38.92
N LYS A 72 -2.57 20.41 39.14
CA LYS A 72 -3.63 19.59 38.50
C LYS A 72 -5.04 20.20 38.59
N GLU A 73 -5.37 20.85 39.71
CA GLU A 73 -6.65 21.54 39.95
C GLU A 73 -6.86 22.79 39.08
N VAL A 74 -5.76 23.41 38.66
CA VAL A 74 -5.71 24.60 37.82
C VAL A 74 -5.71 24.17 36.36
N ALA A 75 -4.93 23.14 36.02
CA ALA A 75 -4.91 22.53 34.69
C ALA A 75 -6.29 21.97 34.28
N SER A 76 -7.02 21.32 35.20
CA SER A 76 -8.38 20.81 34.95
C SER A 76 -9.40 21.92 34.70
N LYS A 77 -9.25 23.09 35.36
CA LYS A 77 -10.09 24.28 35.13
C LYS A 77 -9.82 24.99 33.81
N PHE A 78 -8.62 24.85 33.25
CA PHE A 78 -8.21 25.57 32.04
C PHE A 78 -8.33 24.77 30.75
N GLY A 79 -8.43 23.44 30.82
CA GLY A 79 -8.87 22.57 29.71
C GLY A 79 -8.07 22.64 28.41
N ALA A 80 -6.98 23.41 28.36
CA ALA A 80 -6.24 23.69 27.14
C ALA A 80 -4.90 22.96 27.19
N ASP A 81 -4.80 21.90 26.39
CA ASP A 81 -3.61 21.10 26.18
C ASP A 81 -2.82 21.54 24.93
N SER A 82 -3.09 22.76 24.48
CA SER A 82 -2.53 23.46 23.32
C SER A 82 -2.29 24.94 23.63
N LEU A 83 -1.38 25.58 22.88
CA LEU A 83 -1.12 27.01 23.02
C LEU A 83 -2.20 27.86 22.36
N TYR A 84 -2.63 27.46 21.16
CA TYR A 84 -3.85 27.96 20.53
C TYR A 84 -4.92 26.86 20.64
N TYR A 85 -6.01 27.17 21.34
CA TYR A 85 -7.16 26.29 21.49
C TYR A 85 -8.43 26.99 21.00
N SER A 86 -9.17 26.36 20.09
CA SER A 86 -10.42 26.89 19.56
C SER A 86 -11.51 25.81 19.54
N VAL A 87 -12.66 26.13 20.14
CA VAL A 87 -13.90 25.34 20.10
C VAL A 87 -15.04 26.27 19.70
N THR A 88 -15.48 26.18 18.44
CA THR A 88 -16.46 27.11 17.87
C THR A 88 -17.43 26.40 16.91
N ARG A 89 -18.48 27.08 16.45
CA ARG A 89 -19.37 26.53 15.42
C ARG A 89 -18.65 26.51 14.08
N GLU A 90 -18.06 27.65 13.71
CA GLU A 90 -17.26 27.84 12.50
C GLU A 90 -15.95 28.55 12.87
N THR A 91 -14.83 28.10 12.31
CA THR A 91 -13.50 28.69 12.54
C THR A 91 -12.85 29.04 11.21
N LEU A 92 -12.63 30.33 10.94
CA LEU A 92 -11.80 30.80 9.83
C LEU A 92 -10.52 31.38 10.43
N VAL A 93 -9.40 30.69 10.29
CA VAL A 93 -8.14 31.10 10.92
C VAL A 93 -6.95 31.02 9.96
N SER A 94 -6.15 32.08 9.97
CA SER A 94 -4.89 32.15 9.22
C SER A 94 -3.70 32.36 10.16
N PHE A 95 -2.75 31.44 10.13
CA PHE A 95 -1.44 31.53 10.78
C PHE A 95 -0.37 31.84 9.73
N ASN A 96 0.18 33.04 9.79
CA ASN A 96 1.22 33.51 8.87
C ASN A 96 2.50 33.75 9.67
N ASN A 97 3.55 32.97 9.40
CA ASN A 97 4.82 33.06 10.12
C ASN A 97 4.66 32.83 11.63
N ILE A 98 4.09 31.66 12.01
CA ILE A 98 4.06 31.22 13.41
C ILE A 98 5.25 30.32 13.74
N GLU A 99 5.91 30.61 14.85
CA GLU A 99 7.00 29.81 15.41
C GLU A 99 6.55 29.21 16.75
N CYS A 100 6.31 27.90 16.78
CA CYS A 100 6.07 27.13 18.00
C CYS A 100 7.30 26.27 18.29
N ILE A 101 8.11 26.67 19.26
CA ILE A 101 9.42 26.02 19.50
C ILE A 101 9.52 25.54 20.94
N GLN A 102 9.73 24.22 21.09
CA GLN A 102 10.05 23.55 22.35
C GLN A 102 9.07 23.91 23.48
N ASN A 103 7.77 23.87 23.20
CA ASN A 103 6.76 24.09 24.22
C ASN A 103 6.43 22.75 24.89
N PHE A 104 6.73 22.66 26.18
CA PHE A 104 6.68 21.42 26.93
C PHE A 104 5.25 21.11 27.35
N ASP A 105 4.83 19.87 27.08
CA ASP A 105 3.48 19.38 27.33
C ASP A 105 2.37 20.13 26.58
N PHE A 106 2.68 20.90 25.54
CA PHE A 106 1.68 21.56 24.72
C PHE A 106 1.65 21.00 23.30
N ARG A 107 0.46 21.04 22.69
CA ARG A 107 0.37 21.18 21.23
C ARG A 107 0.58 22.64 20.83
N CYS A 108 1.00 22.88 19.61
CA CYS A 108 0.98 24.25 19.08
C CYS A 108 -0.47 24.72 18.85
N MET A 109 -1.29 23.96 18.11
CA MET A 109 -2.66 24.33 17.76
C MET A 109 -3.65 23.17 17.96
N ALA A 110 -4.84 23.48 18.47
CA ALA A 110 -5.99 22.56 18.50
C ALA A 110 -7.28 23.31 18.13
N ILE A 111 -7.98 22.79 17.13
CA ILE A 111 -9.21 23.35 16.58
C ILE A 111 -10.27 22.26 16.56
N GLN A 112 -11.41 22.56 17.16
CA GLN A 112 -12.60 21.72 17.13
C GLN A 112 -13.82 22.55 16.72
N SER A 113 -14.47 22.18 15.63
CA SER A 113 -15.64 22.93 15.15
C SER A 113 -16.63 22.06 14.36
N ASN A 114 -17.73 22.65 13.90
CA ASN A 114 -18.52 22.01 12.84
C ASN A 114 -17.88 22.27 11.48
N GLU A 115 -17.45 23.51 11.24
CA GLU A 115 -16.74 23.91 10.01
C GLU A 115 -15.43 24.63 10.34
N ALA A 116 -14.36 24.29 9.64
CA ALA A 116 -13.04 24.89 9.84
C ALA A 116 -12.39 25.22 8.50
N ASN A 117 -11.86 26.43 8.36
CA ASN A 117 -10.99 26.86 7.28
C ASN A 117 -9.68 27.39 7.89
N VAL A 118 -8.65 26.56 7.80
CA VAL A 118 -7.37 26.76 8.47
C VAL A 118 -6.28 26.93 7.43
N THR A 119 -5.59 28.06 7.49
CA THR A 119 -4.41 28.32 6.66
C THR A 119 -3.16 28.46 7.54
N ILE A 120 -2.08 27.74 7.23
CA ILE A 120 -0.77 27.85 7.88
C ILE A 120 0.28 28.11 6.81
N ARG A 121 1.02 29.22 6.93
CA ARG A 121 2.03 29.62 5.94
C ARG A 121 3.34 30.02 6.59
N ASN A 122 4.46 29.69 5.95
CA ASN A 122 5.79 30.18 6.31
C ASN A 122 6.14 29.93 7.78
N SER A 123 5.72 28.78 8.34
CA SER A 123 5.71 28.54 9.78
C SER A 123 6.73 27.48 10.22
N LYS A 124 7.09 27.48 11.50
CA LYS A 124 7.99 26.49 12.11
C LYS A 124 7.37 25.93 13.38
N ILE A 125 7.17 24.62 13.43
CA ILE A 125 6.63 23.93 14.60
C ILE A 125 7.61 22.83 15.00
N VAL A 126 8.32 23.07 16.10
CA VAL A 126 9.50 22.31 16.49
C VAL A 126 9.39 21.84 17.93
N GLY A 127 9.69 20.56 18.18
CA GLY A 127 9.85 20.02 19.53
C GLY A 127 8.57 20.06 20.35
N GLN A 128 7.40 19.98 19.73
CA GLN A 128 6.14 19.84 20.45
C GLN A 128 6.00 18.39 20.88
N SER A 129 6.02 18.15 22.18
CA SER A 129 5.81 16.82 22.75
C SER A 129 4.79 16.94 23.88
N GLY A 130 3.63 16.31 23.70
CA GLY A 130 2.68 16.16 24.80
C GLY A 130 3.17 15.12 25.81
N ASN A 131 2.80 15.27 27.08
CA ASN A 131 2.88 14.20 28.07
C ASN A 131 2.35 12.90 27.46
N THR A 132 3.23 11.91 27.42
CA THR A 132 3.47 10.99 26.28
C THR A 132 2.43 9.89 26.10
N THR A 133 1.19 10.08 26.57
CA THR A 133 0.16 9.04 26.62
C THR A 133 -1.22 9.44 26.07
N LEU A 134 -1.50 10.72 25.75
CA LEU A 134 -2.90 11.13 25.47
C LEU A 134 -3.16 12.06 24.28
N LYS A 135 -2.14 12.69 23.67
CA LYS A 135 -2.37 13.81 22.74
C LYS A 135 -2.20 13.43 21.26
N ASN A 136 -3.21 13.65 20.42
CA ASN A 136 -3.16 13.55 18.94
C ASN A 136 -2.66 14.86 18.32
N GLY A 137 -1.78 14.86 17.31
CA GLY A 137 -1.43 16.09 16.59
C GLY A 137 -0.62 17.09 17.42
N ALA A 138 0.67 16.83 17.69
CA ALA A 138 1.47 17.72 18.54
C ALA A 138 1.68 19.11 17.93
N GLY A 139 1.75 19.21 16.61
CA GLY A 139 1.72 20.50 15.92
C GLY A 139 0.31 21.02 15.71
N LEU A 140 -0.54 20.19 15.11
CA LEU A 140 -1.93 20.56 14.80
C LEU A 140 -2.87 19.39 15.10
N LEU A 141 -3.88 19.67 15.92
CA LEU A 141 -5.11 18.90 16.02
C LEU A 141 -6.24 19.67 15.31
N LEU A 142 -6.83 19.08 14.29
CA LEU A 142 -7.99 19.64 13.59
C LEU A 142 -9.13 18.61 13.53
N VAL A 143 -10.26 18.92 14.17
CA VAL A 143 -11.46 18.08 14.08
C VAL A 143 -12.63 18.96 13.71
N ALA A 144 -13.23 18.73 12.54
CA ALA A 144 -14.44 19.43 12.13
C ALA A 144 -15.55 18.44 11.80
N ASN A 145 -16.73 18.57 12.41
CA ASN A 145 -17.79 17.57 12.22
C ASN A 145 -18.34 17.50 10.79
N ILE A 146 -18.46 18.66 10.11
CA ILE A 146 -19.12 18.81 8.80
C ILE A 146 -18.12 19.09 7.69
N ALA A 147 -17.23 20.06 7.88
CA ALA A 147 -16.26 20.46 6.86
C ALA A 147 -14.94 20.93 7.46
N ALA A 148 -13.82 20.37 7.02
CA ALA A 148 -12.49 20.87 7.36
C ALA A 148 -11.70 21.17 6.08
N LEU A 149 -11.30 22.43 5.93
CA LEU A 149 -10.42 22.93 4.90
C LEU A 149 -9.08 23.28 5.55
N LEU A 150 -8.00 22.63 5.12
CA LEU A 150 -6.66 22.82 5.67
C LEU A 150 -5.65 23.11 4.57
N ASN A 151 -5.04 24.30 4.58
CA ASN A 151 -4.00 24.67 3.64
C ASN A 151 -2.68 24.96 4.37
N VAL A 152 -1.68 24.12 4.16
CA VAL A 152 -0.34 24.24 4.77
C VAL A 152 0.70 24.46 3.69
N LEU A 153 1.38 25.60 3.75
CA LEU A 153 2.35 26.04 2.74
C LEU A 153 3.67 26.46 3.40
N ASN A 154 4.81 26.05 2.81
CA ASN A 154 6.14 26.48 3.22
C ASN A 154 6.36 26.35 4.74
N THR A 155 6.04 25.19 5.32
CA THR A 155 6.00 25.00 6.76
C THR A 155 6.84 23.81 7.17
N ASN A 156 7.62 23.97 8.25
CA ASN A 156 8.51 22.94 8.75
C ASN A 156 8.01 22.39 10.08
N PHE A 157 7.89 21.07 10.13
CA PHE A 157 7.54 20.30 11.30
C PHE A 157 8.72 19.44 11.72
N THR A 158 9.25 19.64 12.93
CA THR A 158 10.48 18.97 13.35
C THR A 158 10.39 18.46 14.78
N LEU A 159 10.79 17.21 15.03
CA LEU A 159 10.87 16.64 16.38
C LEU A 159 9.54 16.70 17.17
N ASN A 160 8.41 16.62 16.46
CA ASN A 160 7.08 16.63 17.08
C ASN A 160 6.63 15.19 17.42
N GLY A 161 6.00 15.01 18.57
CA GLY A 161 5.62 13.69 19.10
C GLY A 161 4.23 13.63 19.71
N ALA A 162 3.41 12.68 19.26
CA ALA A 162 2.02 12.47 19.71
C ALA A 162 1.63 10.97 19.75
N ILE A 163 0.39 10.65 20.16
CA ILE A 163 -0.12 9.27 20.09
C ILE A 163 -0.55 8.88 18.67
N LEU A 164 -1.26 9.79 17.99
CA LEU A 164 -1.69 9.72 16.59
C LEU A 164 -1.35 11.04 15.90
N GLY A 165 -0.91 10.98 14.65
CA GLY A 165 -0.55 12.19 13.92
C GLY A 165 0.58 12.91 14.64
N GLY A 166 1.76 12.28 14.73
CA GLY A 166 2.92 12.72 15.53
C GLY A 166 3.14 14.23 15.45
N CYS A 167 2.95 14.79 14.25
CA CYS A 167 2.81 16.22 14.07
C CYS A 167 1.37 16.68 13.79
N VAL A 168 0.73 16.16 12.74
CA VAL A 168 -0.60 16.63 12.32
C VAL A 168 -1.61 15.49 12.45
N PHE A 169 -2.69 15.76 13.16
CA PHE A 169 -3.88 14.94 13.17
C PHE A 169 -5.06 15.77 12.65
N ALA A 170 -5.75 15.26 11.64
CA ALA A 170 -6.96 15.89 11.11
C ALA A 170 -8.09 14.87 10.97
N ASN A 171 -9.34 15.27 11.21
CA ASN A 171 -10.49 14.44 10.93
C ASN A 171 -11.75 15.26 10.59
N ALA A 172 -12.63 14.66 9.78
CA ALA A 172 -13.97 15.16 9.52
C ALA A 172 -14.98 14.00 9.47
N PRO A 173 -15.23 13.30 10.59
CA PRO A 173 -15.79 11.94 10.61
C PRO A 173 -17.18 11.82 9.96
N ASN A 174 -17.97 12.89 10.00
CA ASN A 174 -19.32 12.93 9.42
C ASN A 174 -19.37 13.78 8.15
N GLY A 175 -18.23 14.20 7.61
CA GLY A 175 -18.14 15.34 6.72
C GLY A 175 -17.09 15.24 5.62
N THR A 176 -16.77 16.40 5.05
CA THR A 176 -15.79 16.55 3.97
C THR A 176 -14.48 17.11 4.53
N PHE A 177 -13.37 16.45 4.21
CA PHE A 177 -12.03 16.95 4.50
C PHE A 177 -11.34 17.35 3.19
N ILE A 178 -10.99 18.64 3.06
CA ILE A 178 -10.24 19.18 1.94
C ILE A 178 -8.91 19.68 2.48
N ALA A 179 -7.79 19.19 1.94
CA ALA A 179 -6.49 19.62 2.42
C ALA A 179 -5.44 19.74 1.32
N LYS A 180 -4.54 20.71 1.50
CA LYS A 180 -3.38 20.93 0.65
C LYS A 180 -2.14 21.10 1.52
N PHE A 181 -1.12 20.28 1.26
CA PHE A 181 0.22 20.44 1.80
C PHE A 181 1.16 20.73 0.64
N SER A 182 1.87 21.86 0.68
CA SER A 182 2.77 22.28 -0.39
C SER A 182 4.07 22.85 0.17
N ASN A 183 5.21 22.34 -0.30
CA ASN A 183 6.54 22.72 0.20
C ASN A 183 6.63 22.55 1.73
N VAL A 184 6.25 21.38 2.22
CA VAL A 184 6.19 21.07 3.66
C VAL A 184 7.29 20.08 4.01
N GLU A 185 7.93 20.27 5.16
CA GLU A 185 8.91 19.33 5.69
C GLU A 185 8.39 18.67 6.98
N PHE A 186 8.48 17.36 7.06
CA PHE A 186 8.28 16.58 8.28
C PHE A 186 9.57 15.85 8.61
N LYS A 187 10.25 16.28 9.69
CA LYS A 187 11.57 15.77 10.05
C LYS A 187 11.58 15.22 11.48
N HIS A 188 11.98 13.97 11.64
CA HIS A 188 12.10 13.31 12.95
C HIS A 188 10.82 13.36 13.79
N CYS A 189 9.65 13.33 13.16
CA CYS A 189 8.38 13.24 13.88
C CYS A 189 8.14 11.82 14.38
N GLU A 190 7.45 11.68 15.50
CA GLU A 190 7.18 10.40 16.13
C GLU A 190 5.71 10.22 16.56
N ALA A 191 5.21 9.00 16.44
CA ALA A 191 3.91 8.64 17.00
C ALA A 191 3.94 7.27 17.69
N LEU A 192 3.09 7.12 18.72
CA LEU A 192 2.93 5.85 19.44
C LEU A 192 2.13 4.82 18.66
N LYS A 193 1.06 5.24 17.96
CA LYS A 193 0.17 4.34 17.20
C LYS A 193 0.39 4.44 15.69
N THR A 194 -0.01 5.55 15.07
CA THR A 194 0.07 5.71 13.61
C THR A 194 0.14 7.18 13.18
N GLY A 195 0.55 7.42 11.94
CA GLY A 195 0.75 8.74 11.36
C GLY A 195 1.88 9.50 12.05
N CYS A 196 3.11 9.00 12.02
CA CYS A 196 4.26 9.66 12.66
C CYS A 196 4.43 11.12 12.21
N ALA A 197 4.16 11.41 10.94
CA ALA A 197 4.10 12.78 10.42
C ALA A 197 2.65 13.29 10.39
N LEU A 198 1.78 12.55 9.69
CA LEU A 198 0.41 12.94 9.39
C LEU A 198 -0.54 11.76 9.58
N ALA A 199 -1.63 12.00 10.31
CA ALA A 199 -2.78 11.12 10.38
C ALA A 199 -4.04 11.87 9.95
N VAL A 200 -4.79 11.30 9.01
CA VAL A 200 -6.14 11.76 8.68
C VAL A 200 -7.14 10.62 8.94
N GLY A 201 -8.07 10.87 9.86
CA GLY A 201 -8.94 9.84 10.42
C GLY A 201 -8.23 9.00 11.50
N GLU A 202 -9.02 8.15 12.15
CA GLU A 202 -8.58 7.29 13.24
C GLU A 202 -8.79 5.81 12.87
N PRO A 203 -7.77 4.95 12.98
CA PRO A 203 -7.92 3.51 12.75
C PRO A 203 -8.91 2.89 13.77
N PRO A 204 -9.52 1.73 13.44
CA PRO A 204 -10.49 1.10 14.32
C PRO A 204 -9.86 0.73 15.66
N LEU A 205 -10.59 0.94 16.76
CA LEU A 205 -10.22 0.42 18.08
C LEU A 205 -10.37 -1.11 18.11
N GLN A 206 -9.68 -1.81 19.01
CA GLN A 206 -9.72 -3.30 19.10
C GLN A 206 -11.13 -3.91 19.22
N ARG A 207 -12.14 -3.14 19.66
CA ARG A 207 -13.55 -3.56 19.78
C ARG A 207 -14.48 -2.92 18.76
N GLN A 208 -13.96 -2.09 17.86
CA GLN A 208 -14.72 -1.45 16.80
C GLN A 208 -14.34 -2.07 15.46
N HIS A 209 -15.34 -2.35 14.63
CA HIS A 209 -15.12 -2.92 13.30
C HIS A 209 -14.80 -1.87 12.23
N TYR A 210 -14.97 -0.57 12.54
CA TYR A 210 -14.86 0.52 11.58
C TYR A 210 -13.94 1.64 12.05
N ALA A 211 -13.17 2.18 11.11
CA ALA A 211 -12.35 3.35 11.32
C ALA A 211 -13.20 4.63 11.31
N SER A 212 -12.77 5.66 12.05
CA SER A 212 -13.41 6.99 12.02
C SER A 212 -12.75 7.83 10.93
N CYS A 213 -13.42 7.99 9.80
CA CYS A 213 -12.82 8.55 8.59
C CYS A 213 -13.73 9.58 7.93
N PRO A 214 -13.16 10.60 7.26
CA PRO A 214 -13.95 11.51 6.45
C PRO A 214 -14.85 10.80 5.44
N SER A 215 -16.11 11.25 5.38
CA SER A 215 -17.08 10.77 4.38
C SER A 215 -16.60 11.05 2.96
N LYS A 216 -15.95 12.19 2.75
CA LYS A 216 -15.29 12.57 1.50
C LYS A 216 -13.96 13.24 1.79
N MET A 217 -12.90 12.83 1.09
CA MET A 217 -11.57 13.43 1.20
C MET A 217 -11.10 14.00 -0.14
N LEU A 218 -10.64 15.24 -0.16
CA LEU A 218 -9.92 15.86 -1.28
C LEU A 218 -8.56 16.32 -0.76
N LEU A 219 -7.54 15.50 -0.96
CA LEU A 219 -6.20 15.74 -0.41
C LEU A 219 -5.17 15.92 -1.52
N THR A 220 -4.40 17.01 -1.45
CA THR A 220 -3.21 17.23 -2.28
C THR A 220 -1.96 17.34 -1.41
N ILE A 221 -0.97 16.50 -1.67
CA ILE A 221 0.38 16.58 -1.09
C ILE A 221 1.34 16.83 -2.24
N SER A 222 2.06 17.95 -2.21
CA SER A 222 2.95 18.35 -3.30
C SER A 222 4.27 18.90 -2.77
N ASN A 223 5.38 18.41 -3.32
CA ASN A 223 6.72 18.82 -2.89
C ASN A 223 6.91 18.72 -1.36
N VAL A 224 6.54 17.57 -0.78
CA VAL A 224 6.67 17.33 0.66
C VAL A 224 7.85 16.39 0.93
N ASN A 225 8.70 16.78 1.87
CA ASN A 225 9.84 15.99 2.31
C ASN A 225 9.56 15.37 3.69
N ILE A 226 9.64 14.05 3.80
CA ILE A 226 9.40 13.30 5.03
C ILE A 226 10.61 12.44 5.38
N ALA A 227 11.36 12.87 6.40
CA ALA A 227 12.67 12.31 6.70
C ALA A 227 12.86 11.91 8.17
N GLY A 228 13.37 10.70 8.39
CA GLY A 228 13.82 10.23 9.70
C GLY A 228 12.73 10.15 10.78
N CYS A 229 11.46 10.04 10.40
CA CYS A 229 10.33 9.83 11.30
C CYS A 229 10.30 8.38 11.81
N ARG A 230 9.80 8.16 13.03
CA ARG A 230 9.93 6.87 13.75
C ARG A 230 8.76 6.55 14.68
N GLY A 231 8.51 5.26 14.91
CA GLY A 231 7.54 4.81 15.91
C GLY A 231 8.07 4.92 17.34
N LYS A 232 7.17 5.23 18.29
CA LYS A 232 7.48 5.31 19.74
C LYS A 232 7.18 3.97 20.42
N ALA A 233 8.05 3.54 21.33
CA ALA A 233 7.87 2.33 22.16
C ALA A 233 7.61 1.02 21.36
N VAL A 234 6.70 0.13 21.78
CA VAL A 234 6.62 -1.27 21.29
C VAL A 234 5.96 -1.39 19.89
N HIS A 235 5.17 -0.40 19.47
CA HIS A 235 4.37 -0.52 18.25
C HIS A 235 5.06 0.07 17.01
N LYS A 236 4.82 -0.55 15.85
CA LYS A 236 5.25 -0.01 14.57
C LYS A 236 4.30 1.09 14.10
N CYS A 237 4.85 2.21 13.68
CA CYS A 237 4.10 3.37 13.20
C CYS A 237 4.04 3.41 11.67
N THR A 238 2.91 3.88 11.12
CA THR A 238 2.86 4.34 9.72
C THR A 238 3.30 5.81 9.67
N ILE A 239 4.13 6.21 8.70
CA ILE A 239 4.57 7.61 8.59
C ILE A 239 3.43 8.56 8.23
N VAL A 240 2.71 8.26 7.14
CA VAL A 240 1.50 8.97 6.71
C VAL A 240 0.33 7.99 6.67
N PHE A 241 -0.67 8.21 7.52
CA PHE A 241 -1.89 7.41 7.57
C PHE A 241 -3.07 8.22 7.06
N LEU A 242 -3.78 7.70 6.07
CA LEU A 242 -4.96 8.32 5.49
C LEU A 242 -6.12 7.31 5.49
N CYS A 243 -7.23 7.68 6.09
CA CYS A 243 -8.48 6.94 5.96
C CYS A 243 -9.56 7.79 5.30
N LEU A 244 -10.35 7.19 4.40
CA LEU A 244 -11.46 7.85 3.72
C LEU A 244 -12.58 6.86 3.39
N LYS A 245 -13.82 7.35 3.26
CA LYS A 245 -14.93 6.57 2.68
C LYS A 245 -15.10 6.81 1.17
N SER A 246 -14.69 7.99 0.68
CA SER A 246 -14.69 8.35 -0.74
C SER A 246 -13.79 9.55 -1.02
N GLY A 247 -13.46 9.81 -2.29
CA GLY A 247 -12.82 11.06 -2.72
C GLY A 247 -11.55 10.90 -3.55
N VAL A 248 -10.71 11.94 -3.56
CA VAL A 248 -9.52 12.03 -4.42
C VAL A 248 -8.30 12.37 -3.58
N ILE A 249 -7.26 11.55 -3.69
CA ILE A 249 -5.95 11.79 -3.08
C ILE A 249 -4.92 11.95 -4.19
N THR A 250 -4.21 13.07 -4.22
CA THR A 250 -3.13 13.35 -5.16
C THR A 250 -1.85 13.64 -4.41
N ILE A 251 -0.79 12.86 -4.69
CA ILE A 251 0.54 13.01 -4.10
C ILE A 251 1.54 13.19 -5.23
N THR A 252 2.26 14.31 -5.22
CA THR A 252 3.17 14.71 -6.32
C THR A 252 4.52 15.14 -5.78
N GLU A 253 5.59 14.81 -6.49
CA GLU A 253 6.93 15.40 -6.29
C GLU A 253 7.43 15.30 -4.85
N SER A 254 7.03 14.25 -4.12
CA SER A 254 7.25 14.12 -2.67
C SER A 254 8.23 12.99 -2.35
N GLN A 255 8.93 13.13 -1.22
CA GLN A 255 10.05 12.27 -0.84
C GLN A 255 9.88 11.70 0.57
N TRP A 256 10.14 10.40 0.72
CA TRP A 256 10.20 9.69 1.99
C TRP A 256 11.57 9.05 2.14
N MET A 257 12.34 9.49 3.14
CA MET A 257 13.75 9.07 3.28
C MET A 257 14.11 8.67 4.71
N ASN A 258 14.90 7.60 4.85
CA ASN A 258 15.54 7.20 6.10
C ASN A 258 14.58 6.95 7.28
N ASN A 259 13.37 6.47 7.02
CA ASN A 259 12.38 6.15 8.07
C ASN A 259 12.56 4.69 8.53
N VAL A 260 13.60 4.42 9.33
CA VAL A 260 14.14 3.06 9.57
C VAL A 260 13.83 2.43 10.93
N HIS A 261 13.15 3.14 11.84
CA HIS A 261 12.94 2.66 13.21
C HIS A 261 11.47 2.47 13.56
N LYS A 262 11.07 1.19 13.70
CA LYS A 262 9.72 0.76 14.10
C LYS A 262 8.67 1.30 13.14
N ILE A 263 8.92 1.15 11.84
CA ILE A 263 8.00 1.59 10.80
C ILE A 263 7.29 0.38 10.19
N SER A 264 5.97 0.46 10.09
CA SER A 264 5.14 -0.52 9.40
C SER A 264 4.95 -0.17 7.94
N SER A 265 4.77 1.11 7.63
CA SER A 265 4.71 1.62 6.26
C SER A 265 4.98 3.12 6.15
N SER A 266 5.41 3.60 4.98
CA SER A 266 5.63 5.01 4.70
C SER A 266 4.31 5.72 4.37
N LEU A 267 3.54 5.19 3.43
CA LEU A 267 2.21 5.68 3.08
C LEU A 267 1.18 4.56 3.26
N HIS A 268 0.19 4.75 4.11
CA HIS A 268 -0.95 3.85 4.27
C HIS A 268 -2.24 4.57 3.94
N ILE A 269 -2.97 4.08 2.94
CA ILE A 269 -4.30 4.54 2.58
C ILE A 269 -5.30 3.41 2.81
N THR A 270 -6.32 3.64 3.61
CA THR A 270 -7.41 2.68 3.82
C THR A 270 -8.74 3.29 3.41
N THR A 271 -9.45 2.60 2.53
CA THR A 271 -10.79 3.00 2.08
C THR A 271 -11.83 2.14 2.80
N GLU A 272 -12.74 2.80 3.51
CA GLU A 272 -13.83 2.16 4.26
C GLU A 272 -15.16 2.24 3.49
N ILE A 273 -16.21 1.59 4.02
CA ILE A 273 -17.55 1.58 3.41
C ILE A 273 -18.03 3.01 3.18
N GLY A 274 -18.37 3.31 1.94
CA GLY A 274 -18.93 4.59 1.51
C GLY A 274 -19.61 4.47 0.14
N ASN A 275 -20.49 5.41 -0.16
CA ASN A 275 -21.27 5.41 -1.40
C ASN A 275 -20.57 6.14 -2.56
N GLY A 276 -19.37 6.71 -2.33
CA GLY A 276 -18.65 7.51 -3.30
C GLY A 276 -17.47 6.79 -3.95
N LYS A 277 -17.03 7.27 -5.12
CA LYS A 277 -15.85 6.74 -5.80
C LYS A 277 -14.56 7.25 -5.15
N THR A 278 -13.53 6.43 -5.21
CA THR A 278 -12.17 6.77 -4.73
C THR A 278 -11.19 6.78 -5.90
N ALA A 279 -10.33 7.80 -5.96
CA ALA A 279 -9.23 7.89 -6.90
C ALA A 279 -7.95 8.32 -6.18
N ILE A 280 -6.88 7.57 -6.37
CA ILE A 280 -5.58 7.81 -5.74
C ILE A 280 -4.53 7.95 -6.83
N ILE A 281 -3.82 9.07 -6.84
CA ILE A 281 -2.78 9.38 -7.80
C ILE A 281 -1.49 9.68 -7.04
N VAL A 282 -0.42 8.92 -7.35
CA VAL A 282 0.93 9.14 -6.82
C VAL A 282 1.86 9.35 -8.02
N THR A 283 2.48 10.51 -8.14
CA THR A 283 3.34 10.82 -9.29
C THR A 283 4.64 11.50 -8.90
N LYS A 284 5.73 11.20 -9.62
CA LYS A 284 7.05 11.81 -9.42
C LYS A 284 7.56 11.72 -7.96
N CYS A 285 7.20 10.65 -7.25
CA CYS A 285 7.56 10.48 -5.84
C CYS A 285 8.79 9.59 -5.67
N SER A 286 9.45 9.68 -4.51
CA SER A 286 10.54 8.76 -4.16
C SER A 286 10.46 8.25 -2.74
N PHE A 287 10.60 6.94 -2.57
CA PHE A 287 10.68 6.26 -1.28
C PHE A 287 12.04 5.58 -1.17
N ARG A 288 12.90 6.06 -0.28
CA ARG A 288 14.29 5.58 -0.14
C ARG A 288 14.61 5.19 1.30
N ASP A 289 15.21 4.03 1.47
CA ASP A 289 15.77 3.57 2.75
C ASP A 289 14.76 3.62 3.90
N ASN A 290 13.52 3.22 3.64
CA ASN A 290 12.46 3.12 4.64
C ASN A 290 12.27 1.67 5.09
N GLU A 291 11.99 1.46 6.38
CA GLU A 291 11.56 0.16 6.91
C GLU A 291 10.06 -0.05 6.62
N GLY A 292 9.63 -1.31 6.49
CA GLY A 292 8.23 -1.65 6.30
C GLY A 292 7.77 -1.45 4.85
N SER A 293 6.46 -1.27 4.64
CA SER A 293 5.93 -1.12 3.28
C SER A 293 6.07 0.31 2.76
N SER A 294 6.51 0.52 1.52
CA SER A 294 6.60 1.90 1.00
C SER A 294 5.21 2.48 0.77
N ILE A 295 4.35 1.75 0.05
CA ILE A 295 2.95 2.11 -0.16
C ILE A 295 2.07 0.92 0.20
N LEU A 296 1.15 1.14 1.13
CA LEU A 296 0.14 0.18 1.58
C LEU A 296 -1.26 0.73 1.29
N MET A 297 -2.06 0.03 0.51
CA MET A 297 -3.44 0.42 0.21
C MET A 297 -4.41 -0.72 0.52
N LYS A 298 -5.37 -0.46 1.41
CA LYS A 298 -6.36 -1.45 1.86
C LYS A 298 -7.79 -0.99 1.62
N THR A 299 -8.68 -1.97 1.42
CA THR A 299 -10.13 -1.79 1.20
C THR A 299 -10.87 -2.94 1.89
N PRO A 300 -10.82 -3.01 3.24
CA PRO A 300 -11.39 -4.14 3.97
C PRO A 300 -12.85 -4.36 3.58
N ASN A 301 -13.63 -3.27 3.56
CA ASN A 301 -15.08 -3.34 3.50
C ASN A 301 -15.70 -2.67 2.25
N SER A 302 -14.89 -2.07 1.37
CA SER A 302 -15.39 -1.30 0.21
C SER A 302 -14.79 -1.79 -1.11
N ASN A 303 -15.32 -1.27 -2.22
CA ASN A 303 -14.59 -1.22 -3.49
C ASN A 303 -13.50 -0.15 -3.43
N GLY A 304 -12.33 -0.42 -4.01
CA GLY A 304 -11.17 0.46 -3.90
C GLY A 304 -11.23 1.67 -4.82
N GLY A 305 -11.86 1.54 -5.99
CA GLY A 305 -11.78 2.57 -7.03
C GLY A 305 -10.44 2.53 -7.76
N ASN A 306 -9.94 3.68 -8.21
CA ASN A 306 -8.79 3.76 -9.12
C ASN A 306 -7.50 4.13 -8.39
N VAL A 307 -6.42 3.43 -8.70
CA VAL A 307 -5.06 3.76 -8.23
C VAL A 307 -4.15 3.94 -9.44
N THR A 308 -3.49 5.09 -9.53
CA THR A 308 -2.51 5.38 -10.58
C THR A 308 -1.20 5.83 -9.95
N ILE A 309 -0.12 5.09 -10.20
CA ILE A 309 1.23 5.42 -9.74
C ILE A 309 2.12 5.63 -10.95
N VAL A 310 2.75 6.82 -11.04
CA VAL A 310 3.48 7.26 -12.24
C VAL A 310 4.85 7.83 -11.85
N ASP A 311 5.88 7.59 -12.67
CA ASP A 311 7.20 8.21 -12.53
C ASP A 311 7.78 8.13 -11.11
N THR A 312 7.59 7.01 -10.42
CA THR A 312 7.88 6.87 -8.99
C THR A 312 9.01 5.88 -8.75
N LEU A 313 9.95 6.25 -7.88
CA LEU A 313 11.07 5.40 -7.46
C LEU A 313 10.83 4.85 -6.06
N ILE A 314 10.95 3.53 -5.90
CA ILE A 314 10.95 2.86 -4.60
C ILE A 314 12.25 2.08 -4.48
N ALA A 315 13.15 2.54 -3.62
CA ALA A 315 14.43 1.90 -3.33
C ALA A 315 14.48 1.54 -1.84
N ASN A 316 14.26 0.26 -1.53
CA ASN A 316 14.20 -0.21 -0.16
C ASN A 316 15.60 -0.49 0.40
N ASN A 317 15.70 -0.53 1.74
CA ASN A 317 16.96 -0.85 2.42
C ASN A 317 17.38 -2.31 2.12
N VAL A 318 18.59 -2.47 1.59
CA VAL A 318 19.16 -3.78 1.19
C VAL A 318 19.20 -4.78 2.35
N THR A 319 19.46 -4.32 3.57
CA THR A 319 19.63 -5.19 4.75
C THR A 319 18.32 -5.65 5.36
N LYS A 320 17.25 -4.86 5.23
CA LYS A 320 15.92 -5.13 5.78
C LYS A 320 14.85 -4.78 4.74
N PRO A 321 14.81 -5.53 3.63
CA PRO A 321 13.95 -5.18 2.51
C PRO A 321 12.48 -5.30 2.91
N GLY A 322 11.73 -4.21 2.73
CA GLY A 322 10.29 -4.15 2.95
C GLY A 322 9.50 -4.53 1.70
N THR A 323 8.17 -4.51 1.79
CA THR A 323 7.29 -4.61 0.61
C THR A 323 7.19 -3.23 -0.06
N ALA A 324 7.54 -3.09 -1.33
CA ALA A 324 7.42 -1.78 -1.99
C ALA A 324 5.96 -1.37 -2.15
N LEU A 325 5.15 -2.18 -2.84
CA LEU A 325 3.73 -1.93 -3.04
C LEU A 325 2.90 -3.09 -2.48
N PHE A 326 2.02 -2.82 -1.52
CA PHE A 326 1.00 -3.76 -1.08
C PHE A 326 -0.39 -3.14 -1.30
N ILE A 327 -1.07 -3.58 -2.35
CA ILE A 327 -2.32 -2.99 -2.82
C ILE A 327 -3.42 -4.04 -2.80
N SER A 328 -4.57 -3.69 -2.25
CA SER A 328 -5.76 -4.54 -2.29
C SER A 328 -6.20 -4.83 -3.73
N PRO A 329 -6.64 -6.05 -4.06
CA PRO A 329 -7.09 -6.40 -5.40
C PRO A 329 -8.41 -5.72 -5.81
N LYS A 330 -9.11 -5.07 -4.88
CA LYS A 330 -10.35 -4.31 -5.18
C LYS A 330 -10.09 -2.92 -5.79
N TYR A 331 -8.82 -2.55 -5.98
CA TYR A 331 -8.44 -1.35 -6.72
C TYR A 331 -8.19 -1.69 -8.19
N LEU A 332 -8.64 -0.81 -9.09
CA LEU A 332 -8.22 -0.81 -10.49
C LEU A 332 -6.85 -0.11 -10.55
N LEU A 333 -5.79 -0.90 -10.73
CA LEU A 333 -4.41 -0.46 -10.56
C LEU A 333 -3.76 -0.15 -11.92
N LYS A 334 -3.15 1.04 -12.02
CA LYS A 334 -2.29 1.43 -13.13
C LYS A 334 -0.91 1.88 -12.62
N LEU A 335 0.14 1.20 -13.05
CA LEU A 335 1.54 1.57 -12.83
C LEU A 335 2.16 2.02 -14.15
N VAL A 336 2.81 3.17 -14.18
CA VAL A 336 3.51 3.69 -15.37
C VAL A 336 4.86 4.24 -14.98
N ASN A 337 5.95 3.75 -15.60
CA ASN A 337 7.30 4.24 -15.33
C ASN A 337 7.68 4.18 -13.82
N VAL A 338 7.30 3.10 -13.15
CA VAL A 338 7.62 2.85 -11.74
C VAL A 338 8.86 1.98 -11.65
N SER A 339 9.84 2.38 -10.86
CA SER A 339 11.05 1.61 -10.60
C SER A 339 11.09 1.13 -9.15
N VAL A 340 11.20 -0.18 -8.96
CA VAL A 340 11.25 -0.83 -7.65
C VAL A 340 12.55 -1.60 -7.52
N VAL A 341 13.33 -1.25 -6.49
CA VAL A 341 14.67 -1.77 -6.26
C VAL A 341 14.84 -2.28 -4.83
N HIS A 342 15.45 -3.45 -4.68
CA HIS A 342 15.80 -4.05 -3.38
C HIS A 342 14.62 -4.30 -2.43
N ALA A 343 13.44 -4.62 -2.96
CA ALA A 343 12.26 -4.95 -2.15
C ALA A 343 12.19 -6.45 -1.82
N HIS A 344 11.54 -6.78 -0.69
CA HIS A 344 11.19 -8.16 -0.39
C HIS A 344 10.06 -8.62 -1.32
N TYR A 345 9.03 -7.80 -1.47
CA TYR A 345 8.04 -7.90 -2.54
C TYR A 345 8.02 -6.58 -3.30
N GLY A 346 8.16 -6.62 -4.63
CA GLY A 346 8.01 -5.43 -5.46
C GLY A 346 6.56 -4.95 -5.51
N LEU A 347 5.66 -5.82 -5.97
CA LEU A 347 4.21 -5.63 -5.94
C LEU A 347 3.54 -6.85 -5.32
N LYS A 348 2.70 -6.62 -4.32
CA LYS A 348 1.95 -7.64 -3.60
C LYS A 348 0.46 -7.31 -3.64
N ILE A 349 -0.33 -8.22 -4.19
CA ILE A 349 -1.79 -8.13 -4.27
C ILE A 349 -2.39 -9.45 -3.82
N ILE A 350 -3.09 -9.45 -2.69
CA ILE A 350 -3.64 -10.66 -2.09
C ILE A 350 -5.07 -10.43 -1.60
N SER A 351 -5.97 -11.34 -1.97
CA SER A 351 -7.29 -11.48 -1.37
C SER A 351 -7.20 -12.38 -0.13
N LYS A 352 -7.72 -11.91 1.01
CA LYS A 352 -7.91 -12.79 2.17
C LYS A 352 -9.21 -13.59 2.01
N PRO A 353 -9.31 -14.79 2.59
CA PRO A 353 -10.59 -15.49 2.70
C PRO A 353 -11.52 -14.69 3.61
N ASP A 354 -12.69 -14.33 3.10
CA ASP A 354 -13.75 -13.69 3.88
C ASP A 354 -15.12 -14.16 3.33
N PRO A 355 -15.94 -14.84 4.14
CA PRO A 355 -17.24 -15.36 3.70
C PRO A 355 -18.23 -14.25 3.33
N THR A 356 -18.09 -13.05 3.90
CA THR A 356 -18.95 -11.89 3.63
C THR A 356 -18.49 -11.05 2.44
N GLN A 357 -17.28 -11.28 1.94
CA GLN A 357 -16.71 -10.48 0.85
C GLN A 357 -17.48 -10.63 -0.47
N GLU A 358 -18.00 -9.53 -0.98
CA GLU A 358 -18.57 -9.49 -2.34
C GLU A 358 -17.50 -9.78 -3.40
N VAL A 359 -17.94 -10.32 -4.53
CA VAL A 359 -17.09 -10.54 -5.71
C VAL A 359 -16.72 -9.19 -6.34
N PHE A 360 -15.54 -9.08 -6.92
CA PHE A 360 -15.04 -7.81 -7.45
C PHE A 360 -14.25 -8.03 -8.76
N PRO A 361 -14.32 -7.08 -9.71
CA PRO A 361 -13.47 -7.11 -10.88
C PRO A 361 -12.03 -6.75 -10.47
N VAL A 362 -11.06 -7.34 -11.15
CA VAL A 362 -9.64 -7.02 -11.00
C VAL A 362 -9.13 -6.49 -12.32
N ASP A 363 -8.60 -5.26 -12.33
CA ASP A 363 -7.90 -4.68 -13.48
C ASP A 363 -6.55 -4.14 -13.02
N ILE A 364 -5.48 -4.71 -13.56
CA ILE A 364 -4.10 -4.36 -13.24
C ILE A 364 -3.36 -4.11 -14.56
N SER A 365 -2.81 -2.91 -14.67
CA SER A 365 -2.10 -2.43 -15.84
C SER A 365 -0.72 -1.90 -15.44
N ILE A 366 0.35 -2.47 -16.02
CA ILE A 366 1.74 -2.16 -15.68
C ILE A 366 2.48 -1.83 -16.98
N TYR A 367 2.97 -0.60 -17.10
CA TYR A 367 3.62 -0.09 -18.31
C TYR A 367 4.99 0.52 -17.98
N ASN A 368 6.00 0.20 -18.77
CA ASN A 368 7.33 0.82 -18.71
C ASN A 368 7.96 0.73 -17.30
N CYS A 369 7.69 -0.32 -16.53
CA CYS A 369 8.17 -0.42 -15.15
C CYS A 369 9.50 -1.18 -15.07
N SER A 370 10.20 -1.07 -13.93
CA SER A 370 11.37 -1.89 -13.66
C SER A 370 11.37 -2.47 -12.25
N PHE A 371 11.68 -3.75 -12.14
CA PHE A 371 11.78 -4.50 -10.90
C PHE A 371 13.18 -5.09 -10.82
N LYS A 372 14.03 -4.52 -9.95
CA LYS A 372 15.46 -4.80 -9.93
C LYS A 372 15.92 -5.28 -8.56
N ASN A 373 16.60 -6.43 -8.53
CA ASN A 373 17.20 -7.00 -7.33
C ASN A 373 16.20 -7.17 -6.16
N ASN A 374 14.93 -7.42 -6.47
CA ASN A 374 13.94 -7.77 -5.45
C ASN A 374 14.03 -9.26 -5.12
N ILE A 375 13.57 -9.64 -3.93
CA ILE A 375 13.43 -11.06 -3.59
C ILE A 375 12.29 -11.67 -4.41
N TYR A 376 11.12 -11.07 -4.35
CA TYR A 376 9.95 -11.42 -5.16
C TYR A 376 9.52 -10.16 -5.94
N ASP A 377 9.42 -10.20 -7.27
CA ASP A 377 9.02 -8.98 -7.99
C ASP A 377 7.51 -8.76 -7.88
N MET A 378 6.69 -9.74 -8.27
CA MET A 378 5.23 -9.63 -8.23
C MET A 378 4.56 -10.87 -7.65
N LEU A 379 3.65 -10.65 -6.70
CA LEU A 379 2.82 -11.69 -6.07
C LEU A 379 1.35 -11.31 -6.20
N PHE A 380 0.59 -12.14 -6.93
CA PHE A 380 -0.86 -12.07 -7.05
C PHE A 380 -1.47 -13.37 -6.51
N SER A 381 -2.32 -13.26 -5.49
CA SER A 381 -3.11 -14.38 -4.98
C SER A 381 -4.54 -13.92 -4.78
N LEU A 382 -5.38 -14.17 -5.79
CA LEU A 382 -6.73 -13.62 -5.87
C LEU A 382 -7.75 -14.72 -5.56
N ARG A 383 -8.82 -14.36 -4.86
CA ARG A 383 -9.95 -15.26 -4.57
C ARG A 383 -11.22 -14.65 -5.12
N ASP A 384 -12.00 -15.49 -5.80
CA ASP A 384 -13.32 -15.15 -6.34
C ASP A 384 -13.40 -13.82 -7.14
N PRO A 385 -12.46 -13.53 -8.07
CA PRO A 385 -12.60 -12.36 -8.94
C PRO A 385 -13.78 -12.57 -9.90
N SER A 386 -14.65 -11.55 -10.06
CA SER A 386 -15.75 -11.62 -11.03
C SER A 386 -15.25 -11.57 -12.48
N SER A 387 -14.19 -10.81 -12.71
CA SER A 387 -13.38 -10.80 -13.93
C SER A 387 -11.96 -10.37 -13.60
N LEU A 388 -11.02 -10.74 -14.45
CA LEU A 388 -9.60 -10.39 -14.33
C LEU A 388 -9.06 -9.84 -15.65
N ARG A 389 -8.41 -8.68 -15.58
CA ARG A 389 -7.50 -8.18 -16.60
C ARG A 389 -6.14 -7.89 -15.96
N LEU A 390 -5.09 -8.54 -16.46
CA LEU A 390 -3.69 -8.25 -16.13
C LEU A 390 -2.93 -7.93 -17.42
N MET A 391 -2.38 -6.72 -17.51
CA MET A 391 -1.57 -6.28 -18.63
C MET A 391 -0.21 -5.82 -18.13
N ILE A 392 0.87 -6.45 -18.60
CA ILE A 392 2.25 -6.05 -18.28
C ILE A 392 2.99 -5.83 -19.59
N GLN A 393 3.44 -4.59 -19.80
CA GLN A 393 4.08 -4.18 -21.04
C GLN A 393 5.36 -3.38 -20.79
N ASN A 394 6.36 -3.59 -21.65
CA ASN A 394 7.64 -2.86 -21.62
C ASN A 394 8.30 -2.87 -20.23
N THR A 395 8.16 -3.97 -19.48
CA THR A 395 8.62 -4.06 -18.10
C THR A 395 9.86 -4.93 -18.00
N VAL A 396 10.83 -4.47 -17.21
CA VAL A 396 12.13 -5.12 -17.01
C VAL A 396 12.23 -5.73 -15.62
N PHE A 397 12.52 -7.02 -15.55
CA PHE A 397 12.75 -7.79 -14.34
C PHE A 397 14.19 -8.28 -14.32
N THR A 398 14.98 -7.86 -13.32
CA THR A 398 16.42 -8.17 -13.25
C THR A 398 16.87 -8.55 -11.84
N SER A 399 17.81 -9.48 -11.73
CA SER A 399 18.50 -9.82 -10.47
C SER A 399 20.00 -9.89 -10.66
N LYS A 400 20.77 -9.57 -9.63
CA LYS A 400 22.21 -9.83 -9.56
C LYS A 400 22.55 -11.23 -9.03
N GLU A 401 21.58 -11.93 -8.44
CA GLU A 401 21.79 -13.21 -7.76
C GLU A 401 20.66 -14.20 -8.11
N SER A 402 21.03 -15.47 -8.32
CA SER A 402 20.09 -16.59 -8.32
C SER A 402 19.75 -16.98 -6.88
N ARG A 403 18.47 -16.85 -6.50
CA ARG A 403 18.02 -17.14 -5.12
C ARG A 403 17.15 -18.37 -5.06
N ASN A 404 17.41 -19.23 -4.08
CA ASN A 404 16.63 -20.43 -3.79
C ASN A 404 15.33 -19.97 -3.09
N ARG A 405 14.19 -19.96 -3.81
CA ARG A 405 12.89 -19.29 -3.48
C ARG A 405 12.80 -17.81 -3.84
N SER A 406 12.60 -17.56 -5.12
CA SER A 406 12.30 -16.25 -5.69
C SER A 406 11.46 -16.44 -6.96
N TYR A 407 10.76 -15.41 -7.41
CA TYR A 407 10.02 -15.41 -8.68
C TYR A 407 9.93 -13.99 -9.26
N ALA A 408 9.84 -13.91 -10.59
CA ALA A 408 9.44 -12.68 -11.26
C ALA A 408 7.94 -12.44 -11.04
N ILE A 409 7.10 -13.38 -11.44
CA ILE A 409 5.65 -13.25 -11.27
C ILE A 409 5.14 -14.54 -10.66
N TYR A 410 4.48 -14.45 -9.51
CA TYR A 410 3.63 -15.50 -8.98
C TYR A 410 2.19 -15.05 -9.12
N PHE A 411 1.38 -15.83 -9.83
CA PHE A 411 -0.01 -15.51 -10.08
C PHE A 411 -0.89 -16.71 -9.78
N HIS A 412 -1.77 -16.59 -8.79
CA HIS A 412 -2.63 -17.68 -8.34
C HIS A 412 -4.09 -17.26 -8.23
N ILE A 413 -4.96 -18.08 -8.83
CA ILE A 413 -6.39 -18.10 -8.58
C ILE A 413 -6.80 -19.55 -8.26
N PRO A 414 -7.23 -19.85 -7.03
CA PRO A 414 -7.76 -21.16 -6.67
C PRO A 414 -9.14 -21.37 -7.31
N SER A 415 -9.71 -22.57 -7.11
CA SER A 415 -11.10 -22.81 -7.49
C SER A 415 -12.03 -21.79 -6.82
N LEU A 416 -13.01 -21.32 -7.59
CA LEU A 416 -14.00 -20.34 -7.12
C LEU A 416 -14.88 -21.01 -6.07
N THR A 417 -15.21 -20.25 -5.04
CA THR A 417 -16.08 -20.64 -3.94
C THR A 417 -17.40 -19.89 -3.93
N LYS A 418 -17.45 -18.69 -4.54
CA LYS A 418 -18.65 -17.84 -4.59
C LYS A 418 -19.25 -17.70 -5.99
N LEU A 419 -18.44 -17.96 -7.02
CA LEU A 419 -18.84 -17.87 -8.42
C LEU A 419 -18.73 -19.25 -9.08
N ASN A 420 -19.63 -19.53 -10.01
CA ASN A 420 -19.54 -20.76 -10.81
C ASN A 420 -18.51 -20.63 -11.95
N ILE A 421 -18.41 -19.44 -12.53
CA ILE A 421 -17.52 -19.10 -13.65
C ILE A 421 -16.92 -17.72 -13.44
N SER A 422 -15.73 -17.50 -13.99
CA SER A 422 -15.07 -16.20 -14.08
C SER A 422 -14.34 -16.11 -15.43
N GLU A 423 -13.88 -14.90 -15.79
CA GLU A 423 -13.11 -14.64 -16.99
C GLU A 423 -11.78 -13.98 -16.66
N ALA A 424 -10.70 -14.38 -17.34
CA ALA A 424 -9.37 -13.81 -17.21
C ALA A 424 -8.75 -13.49 -18.57
N VAL A 425 -8.17 -12.29 -18.67
CA VAL A 425 -7.30 -11.86 -19.77
C VAL A 425 -5.96 -11.44 -19.18
N ILE A 426 -4.91 -12.17 -19.53
CA ILE A 426 -3.54 -11.96 -19.05
C ILE A 426 -2.64 -11.74 -20.26
N GLY A 427 -1.93 -10.61 -20.29
CA GLY A 427 -1.05 -10.23 -21.39
C GLY A 427 0.32 -9.80 -20.91
N LEU A 428 1.36 -10.45 -21.44
CA LEU A 428 2.76 -10.04 -21.30
C LEU A 428 3.29 -9.58 -22.67
N GLU A 429 3.61 -8.30 -22.80
CA GLU A 429 4.03 -7.67 -24.06
C GLU A 429 5.40 -7.00 -23.94
N ASN A 430 6.36 -7.36 -24.78
CA ASN A 430 7.66 -6.68 -24.84
C ASN A 430 8.37 -6.56 -23.47
N ASN A 431 8.38 -7.64 -22.69
CA ASN A 431 9.00 -7.65 -21.36
C ASN A 431 10.36 -8.34 -21.38
N THR A 432 11.25 -7.93 -20.47
CA THR A 432 12.58 -8.54 -20.33
C THR A 432 12.71 -9.16 -18.94
N PHE A 433 13.07 -10.44 -18.91
CA PHE A 433 13.39 -11.19 -17.70
C PHE A 433 14.85 -11.62 -17.80
N GLU A 434 15.70 -11.07 -16.95
CA GLU A 434 17.14 -11.35 -16.98
C GLU A 434 17.64 -11.79 -15.60
N TYR A 435 18.23 -12.98 -15.52
CA TYR A 435 18.64 -13.61 -14.26
C TYR A 435 17.50 -13.72 -13.24
N ARG A 436 16.24 -13.82 -13.71
CA ARG A 436 15.08 -13.96 -12.85
C ARG A 436 14.54 -15.39 -12.83
N PRO A 437 14.19 -15.92 -11.65
CA PRO A 437 13.54 -17.21 -11.53
C PRO A 437 12.08 -17.19 -12.03
N SER A 438 11.44 -18.36 -12.00
CA SER A 438 10.20 -18.69 -12.71
C SER A 438 9.09 -17.64 -12.61
N THR A 439 8.40 -17.45 -13.72
CA THR A 439 7.09 -16.80 -13.85
C THR A 439 6.03 -17.90 -13.77
N ASN A 440 5.22 -17.92 -12.71
CA ASN A 440 4.25 -18.97 -12.42
C ASN A 440 2.82 -18.44 -12.51
N PHE A 441 1.99 -19.07 -13.35
CA PHE A 441 0.55 -18.82 -13.44
C PHE A 441 -0.21 -20.10 -13.06
N ALA A 442 -0.97 -20.06 -11.97
CA ALA A 442 -1.84 -21.15 -11.53
C ALA A 442 -3.31 -20.68 -11.52
N LEU A 443 -4.10 -21.16 -12.49
CA LEU A 443 -5.46 -20.72 -12.76
C LEU A 443 -6.44 -21.90 -12.64
N PHE A 444 -6.89 -22.19 -11.41
CA PHE A 444 -7.73 -23.36 -11.11
C PHE A 444 -9.24 -23.11 -11.14
N PHE A 445 -9.67 -21.91 -11.54
CA PHE A 445 -11.08 -21.54 -11.64
C PHE A 445 -11.72 -22.04 -12.94
N ARG A 446 -13.05 -22.17 -12.99
CA ARG A 446 -13.81 -22.47 -14.22
C ARG A 446 -14.18 -21.20 -15.00
N GLY A 447 -14.26 -21.30 -16.33
CA GLY A 447 -14.64 -20.18 -17.20
C GLY A 447 -13.48 -19.69 -18.09
N ARG A 448 -13.65 -18.50 -18.69
CA ARG A 448 -12.83 -18.04 -19.81
C ARG A 448 -11.41 -17.64 -19.41
N LYS A 449 -10.38 -18.16 -20.09
CA LYS A 449 -8.97 -17.78 -19.83
C LYS A 449 -8.26 -17.45 -21.13
N THR A 450 -7.75 -16.24 -21.24
CA THR A 450 -6.86 -15.84 -22.34
C THR A 450 -5.52 -15.45 -21.74
N LEU A 451 -4.46 -16.12 -22.15
CA LEU A 451 -3.09 -15.77 -21.77
C LEU A 451 -2.23 -15.69 -23.03
N TRP A 452 -1.54 -14.57 -23.21
CA TRP A 452 -0.61 -14.39 -24.31
C TRP A 452 0.68 -13.73 -23.83
N ILE A 453 1.78 -14.16 -24.45
CA ILE A 453 3.14 -13.69 -24.15
C ILE A 453 3.80 -13.38 -25.48
N ARG A 454 4.11 -12.12 -25.74
CA ARG A 454 4.58 -11.65 -27.05
C ARG A 454 5.81 -10.78 -26.89
N ARG A 455 6.75 -10.92 -27.83
CA ARG A 455 7.99 -10.11 -27.92
C ARG A 455 8.76 -10.03 -26.60
N SER A 456 8.60 -11.02 -25.73
CA SER A 456 9.21 -11.03 -24.41
C SER A 456 10.45 -11.92 -24.42
N THR A 457 11.47 -11.50 -23.68
CA THR A 457 12.78 -12.15 -23.62
C THR A 457 13.00 -12.73 -22.24
N PHE A 458 13.41 -14.00 -22.19
CA PHE A 458 13.82 -14.69 -20.97
C PHE A 458 15.28 -15.10 -21.13
N ARG A 459 16.16 -14.47 -20.35
CA ARG A 459 17.62 -14.64 -20.46
C ARG A 459 18.19 -15.07 -19.12
N ASN A 460 18.95 -16.16 -19.13
CA ASN A 460 19.60 -16.71 -17.93
C ASN A 460 18.64 -16.93 -16.75
N CYS A 461 17.40 -17.31 -17.07
CA CYS A 461 16.35 -17.59 -16.10
C CYS A 461 16.43 -19.05 -15.66
N ALA A 462 16.88 -19.30 -14.43
CA ALA A 462 16.87 -20.63 -13.80
C ALA A 462 15.96 -20.62 -12.57
N CYS A 463 15.08 -21.63 -12.44
CA CYS A 463 14.29 -21.81 -11.25
C CYS A 463 14.86 -22.93 -10.37
N LEU A 464 15.45 -22.53 -9.25
CA LEU A 464 16.06 -23.44 -8.27
C LEU A 464 15.03 -24.05 -7.30
N TYR A 465 13.78 -23.58 -7.32
CA TYR A 465 12.73 -24.03 -6.41
C TYR A 465 11.46 -24.42 -7.15
N ARG A 466 11.06 -25.68 -7.03
CA ARG A 466 9.79 -26.17 -7.58
C ARG A 466 8.65 -25.88 -6.61
N GLU A 467 7.63 -25.20 -7.12
CA GLU A 467 6.50 -24.76 -6.33
C GLU A 467 5.39 -25.81 -6.36
N LYS A 468 4.94 -26.23 -5.18
CA LYS A 468 3.89 -27.24 -5.03
C LYS A 468 2.54 -26.55 -4.80
N TRP A 469 1.57 -26.92 -5.63
CA TRP A 469 0.21 -26.38 -5.63
C TRP A 469 -0.76 -27.49 -5.27
N PRO A 470 -1.24 -27.56 -4.01
CA PRO A 470 -2.22 -28.57 -3.63
C PRO A 470 -3.55 -28.28 -4.33
N LYS A 471 -4.22 -29.32 -4.85
CA LYS A 471 -5.60 -29.15 -5.28
C LYS A 471 -6.48 -28.81 -4.07
N PRO A 472 -7.44 -27.87 -4.18
CA PRO A 472 -8.44 -27.65 -3.15
C PRO A 472 -9.25 -28.94 -2.91
N ARG A 473 -9.40 -29.35 -1.65
CA ARG A 473 -10.23 -30.51 -1.26
C ARG A 473 -11.68 -30.27 -1.71
N SER A 474 -12.05 -30.77 -2.88
CA SER A 474 -13.44 -31.06 -3.19
C SER A 474 -13.75 -32.41 -2.56
N SER A 475 -14.76 -32.44 -1.70
CA SER A 475 -15.27 -33.63 -1.03
C SER A 475 -15.41 -34.82 -2.00
N VAL A 476 -15.03 -36.01 -1.51
CA VAL A 476 -15.18 -37.34 -2.14
C VAL A 476 -14.07 -37.74 -3.13
N SER A 477 -12.85 -37.94 -2.62
CA SER A 477 -11.91 -39.02 -3.03
C SER A 477 -10.62 -38.91 -2.21
N ALA A 478 -10.06 -40.05 -1.80
CA ALA A 478 -8.96 -40.17 -0.85
C ALA A 478 -7.57 -39.79 -1.40
N ASP A 479 -7.48 -39.32 -2.66
CA ASP A 479 -6.21 -39.03 -3.30
C ASP A 479 -5.90 -37.53 -3.25
N SER A 480 -5.16 -37.10 -2.25
CA SER A 480 -4.56 -35.76 -2.28
C SER A 480 -3.46 -35.70 -3.33
N TYR A 481 -3.66 -34.94 -4.41
CA TYR A 481 -2.61 -34.69 -5.39
C TYR A 481 -2.21 -33.21 -5.44
N PHE A 482 -0.95 -32.96 -5.78
CA PHE A 482 -0.41 -31.61 -5.98
C PHE A 482 0.17 -31.47 -7.40
N TYR A 483 0.13 -30.24 -7.91
CA TYR A 483 0.86 -29.86 -9.11
C TYR A 483 2.21 -29.29 -8.70
N GLU A 484 3.28 -29.68 -9.38
CA GLU A 484 4.61 -29.11 -9.19
C GLU A 484 4.99 -28.28 -10.43
N THR A 485 5.48 -27.05 -10.21
CA THR A 485 5.98 -26.22 -11.32
C THR A 485 7.28 -26.77 -11.89
N ALA A 486 7.51 -26.51 -13.18
CA ALA A 486 8.79 -26.80 -13.80
C ALA A 486 9.91 -25.89 -13.24
N THR A 487 11.16 -26.30 -13.43
CA THR A 487 12.36 -25.52 -13.10
C THR A 487 12.72 -24.45 -14.15
N GLY A 488 11.84 -24.22 -15.13
CA GLY A 488 12.04 -23.30 -16.24
C GLY A 488 11.68 -21.84 -15.93
N ALA A 489 11.85 -20.97 -16.93
CA ALA A 489 11.56 -19.54 -16.85
C ALA A 489 10.06 -19.21 -16.72
N LEU A 490 9.19 -20.11 -17.19
CA LEU A 490 7.73 -19.94 -17.22
C LEU A 490 7.04 -21.27 -16.89
N SER A 491 6.05 -21.23 -16.00
CA SER A 491 5.14 -22.33 -15.72
C SER A 491 3.70 -21.85 -15.75
N ILE A 492 2.83 -22.57 -16.47
CA ILE A 492 1.40 -22.30 -16.54
C ILE A 492 0.66 -23.57 -16.15
N ILE A 493 -0.20 -23.47 -15.15
CA ILE A 493 -0.98 -24.57 -14.60
C ILE A 493 -2.45 -24.17 -14.64
N THR A 494 -3.28 -24.99 -15.28
CA THR A 494 -4.74 -24.89 -15.29
C THR A 494 -5.35 -26.19 -14.75
N ALA A 495 -6.56 -26.14 -14.21
CA ALA A 495 -7.27 -27.37 -13.83
C ALA A 495 -7.70 -28.13 -15.10
N LEU A 496 -7.66 -29.49 -15.07
CA LEU A 496 -7.98 -30.45 -16.14
C LEU A 496 -8.71 -29.84 -17.37
N ASP A 497 -7.91 -29.30 -18.28
CA ASP A 497 -8.30 -29.02 -19.65
C ASP A 497 -7.82 -30.20 -20.49
N THR A 498 -8.72 -30.89 -21.20
CA THR A 498 -8.33 -31.89 -22.20
C THR A 498 -7.57 -31.16 -23.32
N PRO A 499 -6.28 -31.39 -23.58
CA PRO A 499 -5.59 -30.71 -24.67
C PRO A 499 -6.23 -31.09 -26.01
N LEU A 500 -6.63 -30.10 -26.83
CA LEU A 500 -7.16 -30.35 -28.19
C LEU A 500 -6.02 -30.84 -29.11
N LYS A 501 -4.81 -30.32 -28.88
CA LYS A 501 -3.61 -30.73 -29.59
C LYS A 501 -2.38 -30.49 -28.71
N SER A 502 -1.71 -31.57 -28.32
CA SER A 502 -0.41 -31.51 -27.63
C SER A 502 0.63 -30.98 -28.61
N GLY A 503 1.04 -29.72 -28.48
CA GLY A 503 2.12 -29.13 -29.26
C GLY A 503 3.46 -29.35 -28.54
N CYS A 504 3.97 -30.57 -28.47
CA CYS A 504 5.33 -30.76 -27.96
C CYS A 504 6.33 -30.15 -28.95
N VAL A 505 7.26 -29.32 -28.48
CA VAL A 505 8.46 -29.02 -29.25
C VAL A 505 9.24 -30.31 -29.34
N GLN A 506 9.56 -30.77 -30.56
CA GLN A 506 10.38 -31.97 -30.72
C GLN A 506 11.71 -31.78 -29.98
N ARG A 507 12.21 -32.86 -29.39
CA ARG A 507 13.56 -32.87 -28.82
C ARG A 507 14.50 -32.36 -29.91
N ASN A 508 15.32 -31.33 -29.61
CA ASN A 508 16.39 -30.81 -30.47
C ASN A 508 16.02 -29.67 -31.44
N THR A 509 14.79 -29.12 -31.39
CA THR A 509 14.43 -28.00 -32.25
C THR A 509 15.16 -26.71 -31.82
N THR A 510 15.99 -26.15 -32.71
CA THR A 510 16.73 -24.88 -32.50
C THR A 510 15.92 -23.64 -32.89
N ASN A 511 14.71 -23.82 -33.41
CA ASN A 511 13.83 -22.72 -33.81
C ASN A 511 13.18 -22.09 -32.56
N ASN A 512 13.42 -20.79 -32.35
CA ASN A 512 12.91 -20.02 -31.22
C ASN A 512 11.39 -19.72 -31.30
N THR A 513 10.71 -20.19 -32.36
CA THR A 513 9.26 -20.04 -32.53
C THR A 513 8.56 -21.31 -32.06
N HIS A 514 7.79 -21.20 -30.97
CA HIS A 514 7.02 -22.32 -30.41
C HIS A 514 5.63 -22.43 -31.05
N PRO A 515 5.11 -23.65 -31.26
CA PRO A 515 3.79 -23.84 -31.85
C PRO A 515 2.67 -23.24 -30.99
N LEU A 516 1.60 -22.79 -31.65
CA LEU A 516 0.37 -22.36 -31.01
C LEU A 516 -0.27 -23.53 -30.24
N TRP A 517 -0.50 -23.36 -28.93
CA TRP A 517 -1.25 -24.34 -28.14
C TRP A 517 -2.73 -23.97 -28.07
N THR A 518 -3.59 -24.93 -28.40
CA THR A 518 -5.05 -24.84 -28.27
C THR A 518 -5.55 -26.00 -27.43
N TYR A 519 -6.34 -25.71 -26.40
CA TYR A 519 -6.89 -26.70 -25.46
C TYR A 519 -8.38 -26.93 -25.74
N GLY A 520 -8.81 -28.18 -25.60
CA GLY A 520 -10.16 -28.68 -25.78
C GLY A 520 -11.03 -28.54 -24.57
N CYS A 521 -11.39 -27.29 -24.31
CA CYS A 521 -12.60 -26.84 -23.65
C CYS A 521 -12.86 -25.44 -24.23
N ASP A 522 -14.02 -24.86 -23.98
CA ASP A 522 -14.43 -23.57 -24.59
C ASP A 522 -13.42 -22.40 -24.48
N VAL A 523 -12.29 -22.49 -23.74
CA VAL A 523 -11.59 -21.26 -23.35
C VAL A 523 -10.12 -21.22 -22.89
N VAL A 524 -9.15 -21.72 -23.67
CA VAL A 524 -7.75 -21.22 -23.58
C VAL A 524 -7.13 -21.03 -24.97
N LYS A 525 -6.80 -19.78 -25.33
CA LYS A 525 -6.00 -19.43 -26.53
C LYS A 525 -4.64 -18.89 -26.10
N LEU A 526 -3.59 -19.69 -26.26
CA LEU A 526 -2.19 -19.26 -26.09
C LEU A 526 -1.64 -18.80 -27.44
N VAL A 527 -1.12 -17.58 -27.51
CA VAL A 527 -0.44 -17.03 -28.70
C VAL A 527 0.89 -16.42 -28.24
N GLY A 528 2.02 -16.86 -28.79
CA GLY A 528 3.31 -16.26 -28.43
C GLY A 528 4.45 -16.42 -29.43
N GLU A 529 5.28 -15.38 -29.51
CA GLU A 529 6.62 -15.34 -30.09
C GLU A 529 7.58 -14.99 -28.94
N VAL A 530 8.58 -15.85 -28.68
CA VAL A 530 9.51 -15.73 -27.54
C VAL A 530 10.94 -15.81 -28.10
N SER A 531 11.83 -14.93 -27.66
CA SER A 531 13.26 -14.99 -28.00
C SER A 531 14.06 -15.43 -26.78
N LEU A 532 14.92 -16.44 -26.95
CA LEU A 532 15.76 -17.03 -25.92
C LEU A 532 17.23 -16.83 -26.30
N ASP A 533 18.07 -16.45 -25.33
CA ASP A 533 19.51 -16.25 -25.53
C ASP A 533 20.27 -17.01 -24.41
N SER A 534 21.21 -17.87 -24.80
CA SER A 534 21.82 -18.89 -23.93
C SER A 534 23.17 -18.45 -23.38
N GLY A 535 23.30 -18.37 -22.06
CA GLY A 535 24.59 -18.19 -21.40
C GLY A 535 24.61 -18.59 -19.93
N MET A 536 24.70 -19.90 -19.65
CA MET A 536 25.35 -20.46 -18.44
C MET A 536 25.46 -21.99 -18.52
N GLU A 537 26.58 -22.51 -18.00
CA GLU A 537 27.00 -23.92 -18.00
C GLU A 537 26.67 -24.62 -16.66
N ASP A 538 26.47 -25.94 -16.74
CA ASP A 538 26.31 -26.97 -15.70
C ASP A 538 24.99 -27.07 -14.92
N TYR A 539 24.22 -28.17 -15.13
CA TYR A 539 23.43 -28.93 -14.13
C TYR A 539 22.86 -30.24 -14.75
N GLU A 540 22.79 -31.31 -13.93
CA GLU A 540 22.56 -32.74 -14.25
C GLU A 540 21.15 -33.16 -14.76
N GLU A 541 21.13 -34.31 -15.45
CA GLU A 541 20.01 -35.06 -16.05
C GLU A 541 19.01 -35.67 -15.04
N CYS A 542 17.74 -35.86 -15.47
CA CYS A 542 16.81 -36.84 -14.88
C CYS A 542 15.82 -37.38 -15.94
N ASP A 543 15.67 -38.70 -15.92
CA ASP A 543 15.02 -39.60 -16.88
C ASP A 543 13.47 -39.61 -16.94
N GLU A 544 13.01 -40.15 -18.08
CA GLU A 544 11.74 -40.82 -18.43
C GLU A 544 10.37 -40.17 -18.09
N VAL A 545 9.55 -40.03 -19.14
CA VAL A 545 8.15 -39.59 -19.13
C VAL A 545 7.28 -40.81 -19.45
N LEU A 546 6.67 -41.41 -18.43
CA LEU A 546 5.56 -42.35 -18.58
C LEU A 546 4.25 -41.54 -18.67
N VAL A 547 3.49 -41.72 -19.74
CA VAL A 547 2.11 -41.23 -19.87
C VAL A 547 1.19 -42.41 -19.61
N GLU A 548 0.69 -42.56 -18.39
CA GLU A 548 -0.36 -43.54 -18.10
C GLU A 548 -1.73 -42.89 -18.27
N THR A 549 -2.50 -43.41 -19.22
CA THR A 549 -3.89 -43.05 -19.46
C THR A 549 -4.75 -44.09 -18.75
N VAL A 550 -5.22 -43.83 -17.53
CA VAL A 550 -6.24 -44.68 -16.90
C VAL A 550 -7.61 -44.19 -17.35
N LEU A 551 -8.14 -44.83 -18.40
CA LEU A 551 -9.56 -44.84 -18.70
C LEU A 551 -10.21 -45.88 -17.80
N SER A 552 -11.20 -45.46 -17.01
CA SER A 552 -12.07 -46.37 -16.26
C SER A 552 -12.85 -47.26 -17.22
N GLY A 553 -12.59 -48.57 -17.17
CA GLY A 553 -13.41 -49.59 -17.83
C GLY A 553 -12.86 -51.00 -17.66
N GLY A 554 -13.55 -51.82 -16.86
CA GLY A 554 -13.59 -53.29 -16.97
C GLY A 554 -12.30 -54.07 -16.69
N PHE A 555 -12.35 -54.91 -15.65
CA PHE A 555 -11.50 -56.11 -15.50
C PHE A 555 -11.44 -56.94 -16.80
N VAL A 556 -10.24 -57.26 -17.32
CA VAL A 556 -9.85 -58.58 -17.85
C VAL A 556 -8.32 -58.75 -17.74
N ASN A 557 -7.89 -59.94 -17.29
CA ASN A 557 -6.51 -60.40 -17.08
C ASN A 557 -5.59 -60.38 -18.31
N GLY A 558 -4.28 -60.23 -18.07
CA GLY A 558 -3.29 -61.15 -18.65
C GLY A 558 -2.06 -60.55 -19.33
N VAL A 559 -0.91 -61.14 -18.96
CA VAL A 559 0.34 -61.35 -19.72
C VAL A 559 1.54 -60.44 -19.40
N SER A 560 2.57 -61.11 -18.86
CA SER A 560 3.94 -60.68 -18.58
C SER A 560 4.80 -60.58 -19.84
N CYS A 561 5.94 -59.88 -19.77
CA CYS A 561 7.25 -60.51 -19.98
C CYS A 561 8.43 -59.59 -19.63
N SER A 562 9.42 -60.24 -19.00
CA SER A 562 10.76 -59.85 -18.56
C SER A 562 11.75 -59.58 -19.70
N GLY A 563 12.83 -58.85 -19.42
CA GLY A 563 14.04 -58.84 -20.26
C GLY A 563 15.13 -57.86 -19.79
N GLU A 564 16.33 -58.36 -19.58
CA GLU A 564 17.50 -57.79 -18.89
C GLU A 564 18.38 -56.85 -19.75
N ARG A 565 19.20 -56.02 -19.08
CA ARG A 565 20.43 -55.31 -19.57
C ARG A 565 21.63 -56.30 -19.52
N PRO A 566 22.80 -56.13 -20.20
CA PRO A 566 23.74 -54.99 -19.98
C PRO A 566 24.82 -54.58 -21.05
N VAL A 567 25.33 -53.34 -20.87
CA VAL A 567 26.73 -52.79 -20.99
C VAL A 567 27.55 -52.89 -22.30
N GLU A 568 28.02 -51.73 -22.81
CA GLU A 568 29.39 -51.54 -23.33
C GLU A 568 29.84 -50.05 -23.30
N GLU A 569 31.15 -49.84 -23.06
CA GLU A 569 31.85 -48.56 -22.83
C GLU A 569 32.34 -47.87 -24.12
N GLY A 570 32.51 -46.54 -24.07
CA GLY A 570 33.55 -45.83 -24.82
C GLY A 570 33.08 -44.86 -25.92
N GLY A 571 33.37 -43.56 -25.76
CA GLY A 571 33.33 -42.56 -26.83
C GLY A 571 32.67 -41.25 -26.42
N GLY A 572 33.46 -40.23 -26.12
CA GLY A 572 32.96 -38.92 -25.73
C GLY A 572 32.18 -38.20 -26.82
N CYS A 573 31.20 -37.37 -26.42
CA CYS A 573 30.78 -36.19 -27.17
C CYS A 573 30.00 -35.22 -26.27
N PHE A 574 30.55 -34.01 -26.16
CA PHE A 574 29.97 -32.82 -25.59
C PHE A 574 28.66 -32.44 -26.28
N ALA A 575 27.61 -32.08 -25.53
CA ALA A 575 26.50 -31.30 -26.10
C ALA A 575 25.67 -30.55 -25.05
N ARG A 576 25.84 -29.23 -25.08
CA ARG A 576 24.95 -28.19 -24.54
C ARG A 576 23.50 -28.40 -25.00
N ARG A 577 22.53 -28.35 -24.08
CA ARG A 577 21.11 -28.18 -24.45
C ARG A 577 20.26 -27.64 -23.30
N VAL A 578 19.83 -26.38 -23.41
CA VAL A 578 18.79 -25.80 -22.53
C VAL A 578 17.43 -26.23 -23.04
N ILE A 579 16.72 -26.99 -22.21
CA ILE A 579 15.36 -27.46 -22.46
C ILE A 579 14.40 -26.31 -22.17
N LEU A 580 13.54 -25.95 -23.14
CA LEU A 580 12.24 -25.36 -22.80
C LEU A 580 11.48 -26.37 -21.95
N GLY A 581 11.57 -26.21 -20.63
CA GLY A 581 10.59 -26.77 -19.73
C GLY A 581 9.34 -25.90 -19.78
N VAL A 582 8.57 -25.95 -20.87
CA VAL A 582 7.11 -25.80 -20.70
C VAL A 582 6.68 -27.13 -20.08
N GLY A 583 6.96 -27.28 -18.79
CA GLY A 583 6.61 -28.50 -18.08
C GLY A 583 5.10 -28.52 -17.93
N VAL A 584 4.46 -29.50 -18.55
CA VAL A 584 3.15 -29.93 -18.08
C VAL A 584 3.38 -30.44 -16.66
N SER A 585 2.71 -29.83 -15.68
CA SER A 585 2.80 -30.23 -14.29
C SER A 585 2.55 -31.73 -14.17
N LYS A 586 3.50 -32.48 -13.59
CA LYS A 586 3.25 -33.87 -13.20
C LYS A 586 2.19 -33.85 -12.10
N LYS A 587 1.11 -34.59 -12.29
CA LYS A 587 0.10 -34.86 -11.26
C LYS A 587 0.69 -35.95 -10.36
N PHE A 588 1.07 -35.59 -9.15
CA PHE A 588 1.57 -36.55 -8.17
C PHE A 588 0.42 -36.94 -7.24
N HIS A 589 0.07 -38.21 -7.21
CA HIS A 589 -0.77 -38.78 -6.15
C HIS A 589 0.10 -38.92 -4.88
N LEU A 590 -0.45 -38.61 -3.71
CA LEU A 590 0.21 -38.86 -2.42
C LEU A 590 0.17 -40.35 -2.05
#